data_AF-A0A9J7CYG3-F1
#
_entry.id   AF-A0A9J7CYG3-F1
#
_cell.length_a   1.000
_cell.length_b   1.000
_cell.length_c   1.000
_cell.angle_alpha   90.00
_cell.angle_beta   90.00
_cell.angle_gamma   90.00
#
_symmetry.space_group_name_H-M   'P 1'
#
loop_
_entity.id
_entity.type
_entity.pdbx_description
1 polymer ?
#
loop_
_entity_poly.entity_id
_entity_poly.type
_entity_poly.pdbx_seq_one_letter_code
_entity_poly.pdbx_strand_id
1 'polypeptide(L)'
;MRIVIFKKNGVQAMVEFDSLESATRARENLNGADIYSGCCTLKIDFAKPEKLNVYKNEPETSWDYTLATAVKEITNGRSPLLQEPLYGTRAQQYSK
;
A
#
# COMPACT_ATOMS: atom_id res chain seq x y z
N MET A 1 1.23 -3.30 9.03
CA MET A 1 0.20 -3.50 8.00
C MET A 1 0.80 -4.20 6.79
N ARG A 2 0.20 -5.32 6.39
CA ARG A 2 0.70 -6.17 5.30
C ARG A 2 -0.45 -6.66 4.45
N ILE A 3 -0.22 -6.87 3.16
CA ILE A 3 -1.23 -7.37 2.23
C ILE A 3 -0.65 -8.48 1.36
N VAL A 4 -1.46 -9.52 1.13
CA VAL A 4 -1.19 -10.60 0.16
C VAL A 4 -2.44 -10.84 -0.66
N ILE A 5 -2.27 -11.00 -1.98
CA ILE A 5 -3.34 -11.19 -2.95
C ILE A 5 -3.17 -12.56 -3.62
N PHE A 6 -4.27 -13.31 -3.71
CA PHE A 6 -4.36 -14.60 -4.36
C PHE A 6 -5.37 -14.51 -5.52
N LYS A 7 -4.99 -15.06 -6.68
CA LYS A 7 -5.86 -15.10 -7.88
C LYS A 7 -6.25 -16.54 -8.28
N LYS A 8 -6.10 -17.51 -7.36
CA LYS A 8 -6.21 -18.95 -7.68
C LYS A 8 -7.65 -19.43 -7.85
N ASN A 9 -8.60 -18.90 -7.06
CA ASN A 9 -10.03 -19.24 -7.11
C ASN A 9 -10.85 -17.96 -7.04
N GLY A 10 -10.61 -17.05 -7.98
CA GLY A 10 -11.04 -15.66 -7.87
C GLY A 10 -10.03 -14.79 -7.13
N VAL A 11 -10.31 -13.49 -7.07
CA VAL A 11 -9.46 -12.51 -6.39
C VAL A 11 -9.80 -12.53 -4.90
N GLN A 12 -8.82 -12.93 -4.10
CA GLN A 12 -8.90 -12.90 -2.64
C GLN A 12 -7.69 -12.15 -2.10
N ALA A 13 -7.88 -11.42 -1.01
CA ALA A 13 -6.80 -10.73 -0.33
C ALA A 13 -6.84 -11.03 1.17
N MET A 14 -5.66 -11.12 1.77
CA MET A 14 -5.49 -11.12 3.21
C MET A 14 -4.78 -9.82 3.58
N VAL A 15 -5.35 -9.11 4.56
CA VAL A 15 -4.83 -7.85 5.06
C VAL A 15 -4.60 -7.99 6.55
N GLU A 16 -3.39 -7.68 6.98
CA GLU A 16 -3.01 -7.63 8.39
C GLU A 16 -2.97 -6.17 8.85
N PHE A 17 -3.66 -5.90 9.95
CA PHE A 17 -3.70 -4.61 10.63
C PHE A 17 -2.71 -4.56 11.80
N ASP A 18 -2.42 -3.36 12.29
CA ASP A 18 -1.60 -3.13 13.49
C ASP A 18 -2.26 -3.66 14.78
N SER A 19 -3.59 -3.63 14.83
CA SER A 19 -4.39 -3.96 16.02
C SER A 19 -5.72 -4.62 15.64
N LEU A 20 -6.26 -5.42 16.57
CA LEU A 20 -7.53 -6.11 16.40
C LEU A 20 -8.72 -5.13 16.30
N GLU A 21 -8.64 -3.99 17.00
CA GLU A 21 -9.66 -2.93 16.93
C GLU A 21 -9.71 -2.31 15.53
N SER A 22 -8.55 -2.01 14.94
CA SER A 22 -8.44 -1.50 13.57
C SER A 22 -9.01 -2.49 12.55
N ALA A 23 -8.69 -3.79 12.69
CA ALA A 23 -9.23 -4.84 11.84
C ALA A 23 -10.76 -4.99 11.97
N THR A 24 -11.28 -4.96 13.19
CA THR A 24 -12.72 -5.07 13.47
C THR A 24 -13.48 -3.91 12.84
N ARG A 25 -13.00 -2.68 13.08
CA ARG A 25 -13.60 -1.48 12.51
C ARG A 25 -13.58 -1.52 10.98
N ALA A 26 -12.47 -1.93 10.37
CA ALA A 26 -12.38 -2.06 8.91
C ALA A 26 -13.40 -3.06 8.36
N ARG A 27 -13.54 -4.24 8.98
CA ARG A 27 -14.54 -5.24 8.60
C ARG A 27 -15.96 -4.69 8.70
N GLU A 28 -16.32 -4.05 9.83
CA GLU A 28 -17.68 -3.53 10.04
C GLU A 28 -18.06 -2.44 9.03
N ASN A 29 -17.11 -1.59 8.64
CA ASN A 29 -17.38 -0.49 7.71
C ASN A 29 -17.33 -0.91 6.23
N LEU A 30 -16.58 -1.96 5.88
CA LEU A 30 -16.29 -2.32 4.49
C LEU A 30 -16.96 -3.62 4.04
N ASN A 31 -17.39 -4.48 4.95
CA ASN A 31 -18.04 -5.74 4.57
C ASN A 31 -19.40 -5.46 3.89
N GLY A 32 -19.59 -6.00 2.69
CA GLY A 32 -20.77 -5.75 1.86
C GLY A 32 -20.73 -4.44 1.08
N ALA A 33 -19.66 -3.64 1.19
CA ALA A 33 -19.49 -2.42 0.42
C ALA A 33 -18.97 -2.72 -0.99
N ASP A 34 -19.40 -1.93 -1.96
CA ASP A 34 -18.92 -2.01 -3.35
C ASP A 34 -17.68 -1.11 -3.54
N ILE A 35 -16.62 -1.65 -4.17
CA ILE A 35 -15.44 -0.83 -4.53
C ILE A 35 -15.78 0.17 -5.62
N TYR A 36 -16.64 -0.26 -6.56
CA TYR A 36 -17.15 0.56 -7.65
C TYR A 36 -18.68 0.44 -7.64
N SER A 37 -19.40 1.52 -7.92
CA SER A 37 -20.86 1.53 -7.80
C SER A 37 -21.53 0.33 -8.49
N GLY A 38 -22.15 -0.56 -7.70
CA GLY A 38 -22.88 -1.73 -8.18
C GLY A 38 -22.01 -2.92 -8.60
N CYS A 39 -20.70 -2.94 -8.32
CA CYS A 39 -19.86 -4.10 -8.57
C CYS A 39 -18.65 -4.22 -7.60
N CYS A 40 -17.97 -5.37 -7.65
CA CYS A 40 -16.82 -5.65 -6.79
C CYS A 40 -17.14 -5.59 -5.28
N THR A 41 -18.31 -6.12 -4.88
CA THR A 41 -18.74 -6.17 -3.49
C THR A 41 -17.75 -6.93 -2.62
N LEU A 42 -17.27 -6.27 -1.57
CA LEU A 42 -16.34 -6.84 -0.61
C LEU A 42 -17.05 -7.84 0.30
N LYS A 43 -16.43 -9.00 0.50
CA LYS A 43 -16.85 -9.99 1.50
C LYS A 43 -15.67 -10.25 2.43
N ILE A 44 -15.81 -9.86 3.70
CA ILE A 44 -14.71 -9.76 4.64
C ILE A 44 -14.96 -10.65 5.86
N ASP A 45 -14.07 -11.61 6.06
CA ASP A 45 -14.06 -12.53 7.18
C ASP A 45 -12.69 -12.53 7.87
N PHE A 46 -12.66 -12.86 9.15
CA PHE A 46 -11.40 -13.02 9.87
C PHE A 46 -10.64 -14.24 9.37
N ALA A 47 -9.35 -14.05 9.10
CA ALA A 47 -8.46 -15.12 8.69
C ALA A 47 -8.03 -15.96 9.91
N LYS A 48 -7.69 -17.24 9.68
CA LYS A 48 -7.10 -18.12 10.70
C LYS A 48 -5.70 -17.67 11.16
N PRO A 49 -4.75 -17.34 10.25
CA PRO A 49 -3.43 -16.88 10.68
C PRO A 49 -3.48 -15.44 11.17
N GLU A 50 -2.83 -15.17 12.30
CA GLU A 50 -2.69 -13.82 12.86
C GLU A 50 -1.61 -12.99 12.16
N LYS A 51 -0.65 -13.65 11.50
CA LYS A 51 0.46 -13.00 10.81
C LYS A 51 0.57 -13.41 9.34
N LEU A 52 0.75 -12.44 8.46
CA LEU A 52 1.04 -12.64 7.05
C LEU A 52 2.54 -12.66 6.79
N ASN A 53 2.97 -13.58 5.94
CA ASN A 53 4.36 -13.68 5.52
C ASN A 53 4.55 -13.04 4.14
N VAL A 54 5.16 -11.86 4.10
CA VAL A 54 5.53 -11.15 2.87
C VAL A 54 7.04 -11.24 2.69
N TYR A 55 7.51 -12.06 1.76
CA TYR A 55 8.95 -12.24 1.52
C TYR A 55 9.58 -11.08 0.74
N LYS A 56 8.82 -10.50 -0.19
CA LYS A 56 9.25 -9.42 -1.07
C LYS A 56 8.05 -8.57 -1.43
N ASN A 57 8.26 -7.26 -1.58
CA ASN A 57 7.22 -6.36 -2.08
C ASN A 57 7.11 -6.54 -3.59
N GLU A 58 5.95 -7.02 -4.02
CA GLU A 58 5.60 -7.32 -5.41
C GLU A 58 4.27 -6.62 -5.72
N PRO A 59 4.25 -5.67 -6.67
CA PRO A 59 3.12 -4.75 -6.84
C PRO A 59 1.78 -5.43 -7.12
N GLU A 60 1.79 -6.65 -7.69
CA GLU A 60 0.58 -7.39 -8.04
C GLU A 60 0.13 -8.42 -7.01
N THR A 61 0.99 -8.80 -6.04
CA THR A 61 0.75 -9.98 -5.21
C THR A 61 0.95 -9.77 -3.73
N SER A 62 1.88 -8.91 -3.29
CA SER A 62 2.08 -8.69 -1.86
C SER A 62 2.84 -7.41 -1.56
N TRP A 63 2.51 -6.78 -0.44
CA TRP A 63 3.18 -5.57 0.01
C TRP A 63 3.29 -5.54 1.52
N ASP A 64 4.44 -5.08 2.02
CA ASP A 64 4.68 -4.86 3.43
C ASP A 64 4.91 -3.36 3.66
N TYR A 65 3.91 -2.70 4.24
CA TYR A 65 3.96 -1.28 4.51
C TYR A 65 4.82 -0.94 5.74
N THR A 66 5.30 -1.92 6.50
CA THR A 66 6.16 -1.71 7.67
C THR A 66 7.64 -1.62 7.29
N LEU A 67 8.05 -2.28 6.20
CA LEU A 67 9.45 -2.26 5.72
C LEU A 67 9.86 -0.88 5.19
N ALA A 68 8.97 -0.17 4.51
CA ALA A 68 9.26 1.17 3.95
C ALA A 68 9.53 2.23 5.03
N THR A 69 8.94 2.07 6.21
CA THR A 69 9.17 2.96 7.36
C THR A 69 10.57 2.78 7.94
N ALA A 70 11.10 1.54 7.95
CA ALA A 70 12.43 1.25 8.48
C ALA A 70 13.57 1.84 7.64
N VAL A 71 13.39 1.99 6.31
CA VAL A 71 14.44 2.55 5.43
C VAL A 71 14.55 4.07 5.57
N LYS A 72 13.48 4.77 5.98
CA LYS A 72 13.52 6.22 6.20
C LYS A 72 14.26 6.65 7.46
N GLU A 73 14.46 5.76 8.44
CA GLU A 73 15.19 6.10 9.66
C GLU A 73 16.73 5.99 9.52
N ILE A 74 17.23 5.33 8.48
CA ILE A 74 18.70 5.16 8.28
C ILE A 74 19.30 6.32 7.45
N THR A 75 18.49 7.14 6.78
CA THR A 75 18.96 8.21 5.88
C THR A 75 18.95 9.63 6.46
N ASN A 76 18.61 9.82 7.74
CA ASN A 76 18.61 11.12 8.42
C ASN A 76 20.01 11.74 8.67
N GLY A 77 21.01 11.42 7.83
CA GLY A 77 22.36 11.99 7.94
C GLY A 77 23.23 11.97 6.67
N ARG A 78 22.70 11.60 5.49
CA ARG A 78 23.47 11.69 4.24
C ARG A 78 22.66 12.32 3.13
N SER A 79 22.96 13.59 2.86
CA SER A 79 22.56 14.31 1.66
C SER A 79 22.87 13.46 0.40
N PRO A 80 21.96 13.37 -0.58
CA PRO A 80 22.24 12.68 -1.85
C PRO A 80 23.38 13.37 -2.59
N LEU A 81 24.39 12.60 -3.03
CA LEU A 81 25.52 13.07 -3.85
C LEU A 81 25.17 13.26 -5.34
N LEU A 82 23.89 13.21 -5.71
CA LEU A 82 23.43 13.49 -7.07
C LEU A 82 22.75 14.85 -7.08
N GLN A 83 23.43 15.83 -7.67
CA GLN A 83 22.83 17.09 -8.05
C GLN A 83 21.82 16.84 -9.17
N GLU A 84 20.53 16.94 -8.86
CA GLU A 84 19.47 16.87 -9.86
C GLU A 84 19.67 18.02 -10.88
N PRO A 85 19.62 17.74 -12.20
CA PRO A 85 19.64 18.80 -13.20
C PRO A 85 18.37 19.63 -13.05
N LEU A 86 18.54 20.93 -12.81
CA LEU A 86 17.46 21.89 -12.59
C LEU A 86 16.59 22.05 -13.85
N TYR A 87 15.60 21.17 -13.99
CA TYR A 87 14.49 21.40 -14.91
C TYR A 87 13.51 22.39 -14.27
N GLY A 88 13.54 23.61 -14.78
CA GLY A 88 12.32 24.40 -15.00
C GLY A 88 11.90 25.36 -13.88
N THR A 89 12.44 26.58 -13.92
CA THR A 89 11.63 27.79 -13.68
C THR A 89 12.28 29.00 -14.37
N ARG A 90 11.94 29.22 -15.64
CA ARG A 90 11.88 30.58 -16.18
C ARG A 90 10.96 30.61 -17.40
N ALA A 91 9.82 31.29 -17.26
CA ALA A 91 9.06 31.73 -18.42
C ALA A 91 9.95 32.66 -19.25
N GLN A 92 10.27 32.28 -20.48
CA GLN A 92 10.86 33.19 -21.46
C GLN A 92 9.76 33.72 -22.37
N GLN A 93 9.55 35.02 -22.25
CA GLN A 93 8.70 35.85 -23.06
C GLN A 93 9.24 35.82 -24.51
N TYR A 94 8.42 35.36 -25.45
CA TYR A 94 8.75 35.38 -26.87
C TYR A 94 8.84 36.83 -27.37
N SER A 95 9.92 37.16 -28.09
CA SER A 95 9.92 38.25 -29.05
C SER A 95 10.88 37.97 -30.20
N LYS A 96 10.27 37.88 -31.38
CA LYS A 96 10.73 37.87 -32.78
C LYS A 96 11.94 37.02 -33.17
#